data_AF-A0A836S5Y3-F1
#
_entry.id   AF-A0A836S5Y3-F1
#
_cell.length_a   1.000
_cell.length_b   1.000
_cell.length_c   1.000
_cell.angle_alpha   90.00
_cell.angle_beta   90.00
_cell.angle_gamma   90.00
#
_symmetry.space_group_name_H-M   'P 1'
#
loop_
_entity.id
_entity.type
_entity.pdbx_description
1 polymer ?
#
loop_
_entity_poly.entity_id
_entity_poly.type
_entity_poly.pdbx_seq_one_letter_code
_entity_poly.pdbx_strand_id
1 'polypeptide(L)'
;MKKNISKHEAMRTDPKNWKWGIIYYCPEDPRMIVRQRLPIGWTWNFAHPKVYLGILVAASSFLAPPFIALSLGVRSGFILGLTAAIALVAIMYVANRVSQDPKT
;
A
#
# COMPACT_ATOMS: atom_id res chain seq x y z
N MET A 1 -0.58 -1.00 32.73
CA MET A 1 -1.14 0.01 31.79
C MET A 1 -2.13 -0.64 30.86
N LYS A 2 -3.43 -0.33 30.96
CA LYS A 2 -4.41 -0.72 29.92
C LYS A 2 -4.12 0.14 28.69
N LYS A 3 -3.66 -0.48 27.60
CA LYS A 3 -3.41 0.24 26.35
C LYS A 3 -4.77 0.72 25.83
N ASN A 4 -4.98 2.03 25.73
CA ASN A 4 -6.16 2.57 25.06
C ASN A 4 -6.01 2.33 23.56
N ILE A 5 -6.54 1.20 23.10
CA ILE A 5 -6.51 0.80 21.69
C ILE A 5 -7.48 1.70 20.93
N SER A 6 -7.00 2.43 19.93
CA SER A 6 -7.87 3.24 19.08
C SER A 6 -8.86 2.32 18.35
N LYS A 7 -10.07 2.81 18.05
CA LYS A 7 -11.09 2.05 17.29
C LYS A 7 -10.51 1.41 16.02
N HIS A 8 -9.66 2.16 15.32
CA HIS A 8 -8.94 1.72 14.14
C HIS A 8 -7.97 0.57 14.37
N GLU A 9 -7.30 0.55 15.53
CA GLU A 9 -6.39 -0.52 15.88
C GLU A 9 -7.17 -1.77 16.32
N ALA A 10 -8.28 -1.60 17.04
CA ALA A 10 -9.17 -2.71 17.40
C ALA A 10 -9.69 -3.45 16.16
N MET A 11 -10.21 -2.71 15.16
CA MET A 11 -10.65 -3.29 13.88
C MET A 11 -9.49 -3.95 13.13
N ARG A 12 -8.29 -3.35 13.14
CA ARG A 12 -7.10 -3.92 12.49
C ARG A 12 -6.61 -5.20 13.17
N THR A 13 -6.78 -5.34 14.48
CA THR A 13 -6.36 -6.54 15.22
C THR A 13 -7.40 -7.66 15.22
N ASP A 14 -8.65 -7.37 14.85
CA ASP A 14 -9.73 -8.37 14.81
C ASP A 14 -9.52 -9.37 13.66
N PRO A 15 -9.32 -10.68 13.95
CA PRO A 15 -9.14 -11.71 12.93
C PRO A 15 -10.30 -11.85 11.94
N LYS A 16 -11.51 -11.38 12.28
CA LYS A 16 -12.68 -11.43 11.38
C LYS A 16 -12.53 -10.52 10.17
N ASN A 17 -11.79 -9.42 10.30
CA ASN A 17 -11.58 -8.43 9.24
C ASN A 17 -10.51 -8.84 8.22
N TRP A 18 -10.16 -10.12 8.18
CA TRP A 18 -8.85 -10.57 7.74
C TRP A 18 -8.97 -11.90 6.97
N LYS A 19 -9.36 -11.82 5.70
CA LYS A 19 -9.56 -12.97 4.82
C LYS A 19 -8.22 -13.64 4.46
N TRP A 20 -8.21 -14.97 4.46
CA TRP A 20 -7.06 -15.82 4.14
C TRP A 20 -5.74 -15.47 4.86
N GLY A 21 -5.81 -14.87 6.05
CA GLY A 21 -4.59 -14.55 6.79
C GLY A 21 -3.76 -13.38 6.23
N ILE A 22 -4.13 -12.76 5.08
CA ILE A 22 -3.41 -11.60 4.52
C ILE A 22 -4.26 -10.46 3.95
N ILE A 23 -5.52 -10.70 3.58
CA ILE A 23 -6.38 -9.68 2.93
C ILE A 23 -7.23 -8.97 3.96
N TYR A 24 -7.12 -7.64 4.07
CA TYR A 24 -7.95 -6.87 4.99
C TYR A 24 -9.28 -6.51 4.34
N TYR A 25 -10.38 -6.75 5.06
CA TYR A 25 -11.74 -6.50 4.60
C TYR A 25 -12.60 -6.09 5.80
N CYS A 26 -12.79 -4.78 5.99
CA CYS A 26 -13.62 -4.21 7.07
C CYS A 26 -14.47 -3.05 6.53
N PRO A 27 -15.78 -3.25 6.29
CA PRO A 27 -16.69 -2.20 5.83
C PRO A 27 -16.82 -1.02 6.79
N GLU A 28 -16.64 -1.25 8.09
CA GLU A 28 -16.76 -0.25 9.16
C GLU A 28 -15.53 0.67 9.26
N ASP A 29 -14.43 0.30 8.61
CA ASP A 29 -13.20 1.07 8.58
C ASP A 29 -13.14 1.97 7.33
N PRO A 30 -13.29 3.31 7.48
CA PRO A 30 -13.34 4.23 6.34
C PRO A 30 -11.99 4.40 5.62
N ARG A 31 -10.90 3.81 6.14
CA ARG A 31 -9.56 3.94 5.55
C ARG A 31 -9.42 3.03 4.33
N MET A 32 -8.84 3.56 3.26
CA MET A 32 -8.47 2.78 2.06
C MET A 32 -7.18 1.98 2.26
N ILE A 33 -6.22 2.54 3.01
CA ILE A 33 -4.92 1.94 3.29
C ILE A 33 -4.84 1.74 4.81
N VAL A 34 -4.57 0.51 5.21
CA VAL A 34 -4.39 0.14 6.62
C VAL A 34 -3.02 -0.51 6.82
N ARG A 35 -2.52 -0.50 8.05
CA ARG A 35 -1.26 -1.17 8.34
C ARG A 35 -1.43 -2.68 8.22
N GLN A 36 -0.50 -3.33 7.52
CA GLN A 36 -0.51 -4.78 7.40
C GLN A 36 -0.27 -5.42 8.79
N ARG A 37 -0.78 -6.64 8.99
CA ARG A 37 -0.53 -7.40 10.23
C ARG A 37 0.89 -7.96 10.35
N LEU A 38 1.62 -8.01 9.23
CA LEU A 38 3.05 -8.28 9.20
C LEU A 38 3.84 -7.09 9.79
N PRO A 39 5.07 -7.30 10.29
CA PRO A 39 5.85 -6.25 10.96
C PRO A 39 6.09 -4.99 10.11
N ILE A 40 6.10 -5.16 8.78
CA ILE A 40 6.35 -4.09 7.82
C ILE A 40 5.27 -4.16 6.74
N GLY A 41 4.74 -2.98 6.37
CA GLY A 41 3.89 -2.82 5.21
C GLY A 41 2.51 -2.24 5.51
N TRP A 42 1.81 -1.96 4.42
CA TRP A 42 0.43 -1.53 4.38
C TRP A 42 -0.33 -2.45 3.44
N THR A 43 -1.63 -2.50 3.63
CA THR A 43 -2.54 -3.24 2.78
C THR A 43 -3.75 -2.36 2.48
N TRP A 44 -4.47 -2.75 1.45
CA TRP A 44 -5.69 -2.11 1.02
C TRP A 44 -6.87 -2.67 1.82
N ASN A 45 -7.82 -1.82 2.20
CA ASN A 45 -9.11 -2.27 2.70
C ASN A 45 -10.01 -2.62 1.52
N PHE A 46 -10.10 -3.91 1.21
CA PHE A 46 -10.88 -4.41 0.08
C PHE A 46 -12.40 -4.26 0.24
N ALA A 47 -12.87 -3.84 1.43
CA ALA A 47 -14.28 -3.48 1.62
C ALA A 47 -14.60 -2.04 1.15
N HIS A 48 -13.60 -1.18 0.97
CA HIS A 48 -13.81 0.22 0.63
C HIS A 48 -13.91 0.41 -0.89
N PRO A 49 -15.03 0.93 -1.46
CA PRO A 49 -15.22 0.98 -2.92
C PRO A 49 -14.14 1.78 -3.68
N LYS A 50 -13.64 2.88 -3.11
CA LYS A 50 -12.58 3.68 -3.75
C LYS A 50 -11.22 2.99 -3.80
N VAL A 51 -11.05 1.86 -3.11
CA VAL A 51 -9.79 1.12 -3.10
C VAL A 51 -9.45 0.58 -4.48
N TYR A 52 -10.46 0.19 -5.27
CA TYR A 52 -10.28 -0.31 -6.62
C TYR A 52 -9.78 0.77 -7.58
N LEU A 53 -10.23 2.02 -7.38
CA LEU A 53 -9.68 3.16 -8.12
C LEU A 53 -8.21 3.40 -7.73
N GLY A 54 -7.88 3.32 -6.45
CA GLY A 54 -6.49 3.42 -5.98
C GLY A 54 -5.58 2.32 -6.57
N ILE A 55 -6.07 1.09 -6.60
CA ILE A 55 -5.37 -0.06 -7.21
C ILE A 55 -5.21 0.15 -8.72
N LEU A 56 -6.25 0.63 -9.42
CA LEU A 56 -6.18 0.90 -10.85
C LEU A 56 -5.12 1.97 -11.16
N VAL A 57 -5.12 3.09 -10.44
CA VAL A 57 -4.11 4.15 -10.62
C VAL A 57 -2.71 3.62 -10.33
N ALA A 58 -2.53 2.88 -9.23
CA ALA A 58 -1.25 2.28 -8.91
C ALA A 58 -0.79 1.35 -10.04
N ALA A 59 -1.64 0.41 -10.47
CA ALA A 59 -1.34 -0.53 -11.55
C ALA A 59 -1.03 0.18 -12.87
N SER A 60 -1.82 1.19 -13.25
CA SER A 60 -1.58 1.99 -14.47
C SER A 60 -0.25 2.73 -14.40
N SER A 61 0.14 3.30 -13.26
CA SER A 61 1.45 3.95 -13.10
C SER A 61 2.62 2.99 -13.30
N PHE A 62 2.45 1.70 -12.99
CA PHE A 62 3.48 0.69 -13.24
C PHE A 62 3.42 0.06 -14.65
N LEU A 63 2.22 -0.10 -15.22
CA LEU A 63 2.00 -0.80 -16.49
C LEU A 63 2.07 0.12 -17.73
N ALA A 64 1.59 1.36 -17.62
CA ALA A 64 1.53 2.29 -18.76
C ALA A 64 2.92 2.71 -19.27
N PRO A 65 3.92 3.04 -18.43
CA PRO A 65 5.24 3.44 -18.94
C PRO A 65 5.94 2.33 -19.74
N PRO A 66 6.01 1.07 -19.29
CA PRO A 66 6.53 -0.03 -20.09
C PRO A 66 5.77 -0.24 -21.41
N PHE A 67 4.44 -0.14 -21.37
CA PHE A 67 3.60 -0.31 -22.56
C PHE A 67 3.90 0.78 -23.61
N ILE A 68 4.00 2.05 -23.18
CA ILE A 68 4.35 3.17 -24.06
C ILE A 68 5.77 3.00 -24.61
N ALA A 69 6.76 2.68 -23.76
CA ALA A 69 8.14 2.47 -24.19
C ALA A 69 8.25 1.36 -25.25
N LEU A 70 7.52 0.25 -25.07
CA LEU A 70 7.44 -0.82 -26.05
C LEU A 70 6.81 -0.34 -27.37
N SER A 71 5.70 0.40 -27.31
CA SER A 71 5.00 0.92 -28.50
C SER A 71 5.86 1.88 -29.35
N LEU A 72 6.83 2.55 -28.72
CA LEU A 72 7.77 3.47 -29.37
C LEU A 72 9.07 2.78 -29.81
N GLY A 73 9.19 1.46 -29.66
CA GLY A 73 10.41 0.71 -30.00
C GLY A 73 11.58 0.96 -29.04
N VAL A 74 11.34 1.62 -27.90
CA VAL A 74 12.36 1.96 -26.91
C VAL A 74 12.59 0.75 -26.00
N ARG A 75 13.56 -0.09 -26.36
CA ARG A 75 13.93 -1.29 -25.59
C ARG A 75 14.57 -0.98 -24.22
N SER A 76 15.13 0.23 -24.02
CA SER A 76 15.79 0.66 -22.78
C SER A 76 14.84 1.20 -21.68
N GLY A 77 13.57 1.46 -22.00
CA GLY A 77 12.60 2.06 -21.05
C GLY A 77 12.26 1.17 -19.85
N PHE A 78 12.43 -0.15 -19.98
CA PHE A 78 12.19 -1.11 -18.90
C PHE A 78 13.13 -0.92 -17.70
N ILE A 79 14.40 -0.54 -17.95
CA ILE A 79 15.39 -0.36 -16.87
C ILE A 79 15.06 0.90 -16.06
N LEU A 80 14.68 2.01 -16.72
CA LEU A 80 14.30 3.26 -16.07
C LEU A 80 13.02 3.13 -15.25
N GLY A 81 12.03 2.37 -15.74
CA GLY A 81 10.81 2.08 -14.99
C GLY A 81 11.08 1.28 -13.71
N LEU A 82 11.96 0.28 -13.80
CA LEU A 82 12.35 -0.54 -12.65
C LEU A 82 13.14 0.27 -11.61
N THR A 83 14.08 1.13 -12.05
CA THR A 83 14.85 1.98 -11.12
C THR A 83 13.97 3.02 -10.43
N ALA A 84 13.02 3.65 -11.14
CA ALA A 84 12.08 4.59 -10.56
C ALA A 84 11.15 3.91 -9.55
N ALA A 85 10.65 2.70 -9.84
CA ALA A 85 9.84 1.93 -8.90
C ALA A 85 10.60 1.59 -7.60
N ILE A 86 11.85 1.14 -7.71
CA ILE A 86 12.70 0.84 -6.56
C ILE A 86 12.97 2.10 -5.73
N ALA A 87 13.28 3.23 -6.38
CA ALA A 87 13.48 4.50 -5.70
C ALA A 87 12.22 4.97 -4.95
N LEU A 88 11.04 4.81 -5.56
CA LEU A 88 9.78 5.22 -4.96
C LEU A 88 9.42 4.34 -3.74
N VAL A 89 9.67 3.03 -3.82
CA VAL A 89 9.53 2.10 -2.68
C VAL A 89 10.52 2.45 -1.57
N ALA A 90 11.78 2.77 -1.89
CA ALA A 90 12.78 3.19 -0.91
C ALA A 90 12.37 4.49 -0.20
N ILE A 91 11.88 5.48 -0.95
CA ILE A 91 11.36 6.75 -0.40
C ILE A 91 10.17 6.47 0.53
N MET A 92 9.21 5.64 0.12
CA MET A 92 8.07 5.26 0.96
C MET A 92 8.51 4.53 2.23
N TYR A 93 9.50 3.66 2.15
CA TYR A 93 10.06 2.96 3.31
C TYR A 93 10.71 3.94 4.29
N VAL A 94 11.54 4.87 3.80
CA VAL A 94 12.19 5.89 4.63
C VAL A 94 11.16 6.84 5.24
N ALA A 95 10.20 7.34 4.46
CA ALA A 95 9.15 8.23 4.95
C ALA A 95 8.31 7.56 6.06
N ASN A 96 8.02 6.27 5.90
CA ASN A 96 7.35 5.50 6.95
C ASN A 96 8.23 5.31 8.18
N ARG A 97 9.53 5.08 8.04
CA ARG A 97 10.43 5.00 9.20
C ARG A 97 10.51 6.31 9.96
N VAL A 98 10.65 7.43 9.26
CA VAL A 98 10.67 8.78 9.84
C VAL A 98 9.36 9.09 10.57
N SER A 99 8.21 8.77 9.97
CA SER A 99 6.90 8.96 10.61
C SER A 99 6.71 8.14 11.89
N GLN A 100 7.52 7.12 12.14
CA GLN A 100 7.46 6.28 13.33
C GLN A 100 8.53 6.63 14.37
N ASP A 101 9.42 7.59 14.08
CA ASP A 101 10.40 8.08 15.05
C ASP A 101 9.72 9.10 15.99
N PRO A 102 9.55 8.78 17.29
CA PRO A 102 8.79 9.61 18.22
C PRO A 102 9.50 10.92 18.64
N LYS A 103 10.58 11.33 17.95
CA LYS A 103 11.40 12.50 18.29
C LYS A 103 11.15 13.76 17.45
N THR A 104 10.19 13.75 16.52
CA THR A 104 9.75 14.93 15.77
C THR A 104 8.31 15.30 16.08
#